data_AF-F4N263-F1
#
_entry.id   AF-F4N263-F1
#
_cell.length_a   1.000
_cell.length_b   1.000
_cell.length_c   1.000
_cell.angle_alpha   90.00
_cell.angle_beta   90.00
_cell.angle_gamma   90.00
#
_symmetry.space_group_name_H-M   'P 1'
#
loop_
_entity.id
_entity.type
_entity.pdbx_description
1 polymer ?
#
loop_
_entity_poly.entity_id
_entity_poly.type
_entity_poly.pdbx_seq_one_letter_code
_entity_poly.pdbx_strand_id
1 'polypeptide(L)'
;MPYLRKDGETNPAANSDATDKKRMNNFSEDVYYLALAYSFTGKPEYADKAREQLVNWFVNPNTRMNPNLQYAQAIPGINEGRGIGLIDSRALVDVIDAVELIRPANVLTEADYQAIKLWYKNFYQWMTTSQNGFEEDNWHNNHGTYFDMQAASFALFSDQKAAAQKRLEITQLRRIPSHFDIQGRQNAELERTRPWHYSNFHLEAYNKLGRLGEVANKDIWNFSLDEHSLKKGYQYVAGFINTDQAWPYKDLDGVQDKKALVNMMTAARAYPTDPDFQQKAQYLMAKYPDAVEILLYPITQPLIAKK
;
A
#
# COMPACT_ATOMS: atom_id res chain seq x y z
N MET A 1 -0.41 -33.94 -3.16
CA MET A 1 -0.10 -33.24 -1.89
C MET A 1 1.32 -33.61 -1.49
N PRO A 2 2.16 -32.67 -1.03
CA PRO A 2 1.87 -31.26 -0.78
C PRO A 2 1.87 -30.40 -2.07
N TYR A 3 1.41 -29.15 -1.98
CA TYR A 3 1.54 -28.16 -3.07
C TYR A 3 3.02 -27.77 -3.26
N LEU A 4 3.41 -27.43 -4.50
CA LEU A 4 4.76 -26.96 -4.83
C LEU A 4 4.75 -25.46 -5.15
N ARG A 5 5.74 -24.70 -4.63
CA ARG A 5 5.87 -23.27 -4.89
C ARG A 5 6.37 -23.03 -6.32
N LYS A 6 5.64 -22.21 -7.08
CA LYS A 6 6.09 -21.65 -8.36
C LYS A 6 6.03 -20.12 -8.29
N ASP A 7 7.20 -19.48 -8.19
CA ASP A 7 7.26 -18.03 -7.95
C ASP A 7 6.77 -17.24 -9.16
N GLY A 8 5.77 -16.37 -8.96
CA GLY A 8 5.15 -15.59 -10.03
C GLY A 8 3.92 -16.24 -10.68
N GLU A 9 3.65 -17.52 -10.41
CA GLU A 9 2.46 -18.23 -10.91
C GLU A 9 1.37 -18.30 -9.83
N THR A 10 0.21 -17.68 -10.08
CA THR A 10 -0.91 -17.72 -9.13
C THR A 10 -1.76 -18.96 -9.37
N ASN A 11 -1.95 -19.79 -8.33
CA ASN A 11 -2.87 -20.91 -8.40
C ASN A 11 -4.32 -20.38 -8.50
N PRO A 12 -5.09 -20.71 -9.56
CA PRO A 12 -6.47 -20.23 -9.73
C PRO A 12 -7.39 -20.56 -8.55
N ALA A 13 -7.14 -21.67 -7.83
CA ALA A 13 -7.91 -22.05 -6.66
C ALA A 13 -7.88 -20.99 -5.55
N ALA A 14 -6.79 -20.23 -5.44
CA ALA A 14 -6.66 -19.14 -4.47
C ALA A 14 -7.61 -17.97 -4.74
N ASN A 15 -8.17 -17.86 -5.95
CA ASN A 15 -9.10 -16.81 -6.36
C ASN A 15 -10.55 -17.34 -6.55
N SER A 16 -10.82 -18.56 -6.10
CA SER A 16 -12.16 -19.16 -6.11
C SER A 16 -12.97 -18.75 -4.87
N ASP A 17 -14.25 -19.11 -4.83
CA ASP A 17 -15.12 -18.86 -3.68
C ASP A 17 -14.75 -19.69 -2.43
N ALA A 18 -13.74 -20.56 -2.53
CA ALA A 18 -13.20 -21.32 -1.41
C ALA A 18 -12.31 -20.49 -0.48
N THR A 19 -11.95 -19.25 -0.84
CA THR A 19 -11.14 -18.34 -0.01
C THR A 19 -11.73 -16.93 0.03
N ASP A 20 -11.27 -16.12 0.97
CA ASP A 20 -11.77 -14.76 1.17
C ASP A 20 -10.97 -13.69 0.42
N LYS A 21 -9.86 -14.04 -0.25
CA LYS A 21 -8.97 -13.05 -0.89
C LYS A 21 -9.70 -12.19 -1.91
N LYS A 22 -10.48 -12.83 -2.80
CA LYS A 22 -11.27 -12.12 -3.80
C LYS A 22 -12.36 -11.25 -3.15
N ARG A 23 -12.98 -11.73 -2.08
CA ARG A 23 -14.02 -11.00 -1.34
C ARG A 23 -13.45 -9.73 -0.71
N MET A 24 -12.28 -9.82 -0.06
CA MET A 24 -11.61 -8.66 0.53
C MET A 24 -11.20 -7.64 -0.52
N ASN A 25 -10.60 -8.09 -1.62
CA ASN A 25 -10.21 -7.17 -2.70
C ASN A 25 -11.42 -6.46 -3.31
N ASN A 26 -12.49 -7.20 -3.64
CA ASN A 26 -13.72 -6.61 -4.19
C ASN A 26 -14.35 -5.61 -3.20
N PHE A 27 -14.46 -5.99 -1.92
CA PHE A 27 -14.96 -5.09 -0.88
C PHE A 27 -14.15 -3.79 -0.80
N SER A 28 -12.82 -3.90 -0.75
CA SER A 28 -11.92 -2.76 -0.67
C SER A 28 -12.04 -1.86 -1.90
N GLU A 29 -12.03 -2.43 -3.10
CA GLU A 29 -12.16 -1.70 -4.36
C GLU A 29 -13.53 -1.02 -4.47
N ASP A 30 -14.62 -1.74 -4.17
CA ASP A 30 -15.97 -1.20 -4.27
C ASP A 30 -16.16 -0.02 -3.31
N VAL A 31 -15.75 -0.16 -2.04
CA VAL A 31 -15.85 0.92 -1.05
C VAL A 31 -15.00 2.12 -1.46
N TYR A 32 -13.79 1.88 -1.97
CA TYR A 32 -12.91 2.94 -2.46
C TYR A 32 -13.54 3.72 -3.62
N TYR A 33 -14.03 3.03 -4.66
CA TYR A 33 -14.64 3.69 -5.81
C TYR A 33 -15.96 4.37 -5.48
N LEU A 34 -16.79 3.79 -4.59
CA LEU A 34 -18.00 4.43 -4.10
C LEU A 34 -17.69 5.72 -3.34
N ALA A 35 -16.67 5.71 -2.48
CA ALA A 35 -16.25 6.89 -1.75
C ALA A 35 -15.69 7.99 -2.67
N LEU A 36 -14.90 7.62 -3.68
CA LEU A 36 -14.45 8.57 -4.71
C LEU A 36 -15.62 9.13 -5.52
N ALA A 37 -16.55 8.28 -5.96
CA ALA A 37 -17.73 8.71 -6.70
C ALA A 37 -18.55 9.71 -5.88
N TYR A 38 -18.78 9.43 -4.58
CA TYR A 38 -19.40 10.40 -3.68
C TYR A 38 -18.59 11.70 -3.60
N SER A 39 -17.27 11.62 -3.35
CA SER A 39 -16.42 12.80 -3.17
C SER A 39 -16.41 13.73 -4.39
N PHE A 40 -16.44 13.18 -5.61
CA PHE A 40 -16.43 13.98 -6.84
C PHE A 40 -17.82 14.45 -7.30
N THR A 41 -18.88 13.72 -6.97
CA THR A 41 -20.23 14.02 -7.49
C THR A 41 -21.18 14.63 -6.47
N GLY A 42 -20.89 14.47 -5.17
CA GLY A 42 -21.78 14.83 -4.07
C GLY A 42 -23.05 13.97 -3.96
N LYS A 43 -23.17 12.90 -4.75
CA LYS A 43 -24.37 12.05 -4.81
C LYS A 43 -24.44 11.08 -3.62
N PRO A 44 -25.44 11.20 -2.72
CA PRO A 44 -25.48 10.46 -1.46
C PRO A 44 -25.61 8.94 -1.65
N GLU A 45 -26.20 8.46 -2.74
CA GLU A 45 -26.41 7.03 -3.00
C GLU A 45 -25.10 6.23 -3.02
N TYR A 46 -23.98 6.85 -3.41
CA TYR A 46 -22.67 6.21 -3.38
C TYR A 46 -22.15 6.06 -1.94
N ALA A 47 -22.34 7.09 -1.11
CA ALA A 47 -21.96 7.05 0.30
C ALA A 47 -22.82 6.04 1.08
N ASP A 48 -24.13 5.98 0.82
CA ASP A 48 -25.04 5.00 1.41
C ASP A 48 -24.58 3.56 1.11
N LYS A 49 -24.21 3.28 -0.15
CA LYS A 49 -23.75 1.95 -0.53
C LYS A 49 -22.39 1.62 0.07
N ALA A 50 -21.47 2.58 0.14
CA ALA A 50 -20.19 2.39 0.83
C ALA A 50 -20.41 2.05 2.31
N ARG A 51 -21.32 2.76 2.98
CA ARG A 51 -21.69 2.51 4.38
C ARG A 51 -22.25 1.11 4.60
N GLU A 52 -23.12 0.62 3.72
CA GLU A 52 -23.64 -0.76 3.81
C GLU A 52 -22.52 -1.80 3.81
N GLN A 53 -21.55 -1.65 2.91
CA GLN A 53 -20.40 -2.56 2.83
C GLN A 53 -19.51 -2.47 4.08
N LEU A 54 -19.18 -1.26 4.53
CA LEU A 54 -18.37 -1.03 5.72
C LEU A 54 -18.99 -1.66 6.97
N VAL A 55 -20.30 -1.47 7.18
CA VAL A 55 -21.02 -2.02 8.33
C VAL A 55 -21.05 -3.54 8.27
N ASN A 56 -21.28 -4.15 7.09
CA ASN A 56 -21.28 -5.60 6.95
C ASN A 56 -19.88 -6.21 7.16
N TRP A 57 -18.81 -5.54 6.72
CA TRP A 57 -17.45 -6.05 6.85
C TRP A 57 -16.88 -5.91 8.26
N PHE A 58 -17.17 -4.80 8.96
CA PHE A 58 -16.52 -4.47 10.23
C PHE A 58 -17.42 -4.58 11.46
N VAL A 59 -18.73 -4.37 11.33
CA VAL A 59 -19.61 -4.10 12.47
C VAL A 59 -20.63 -5.22 12.69
N ASN A 60 -21.37 -5.61 11.65
CA ASN A 60 -22.48 -6.55 11.74
C ASN A 60 -22.00 -7.92 12.26
N PRO A 61 -22.49 -8.39 13.42
CA PRO A 61 -21.98 -9.61 14.05
C PRO A 61 -22.18 -10.88 13.21
N ASN A 62 -23.14 -10.88 12.28
CA ASN A 62 -23.43 -12.02 11.42
C ASN A 62 -22.46 -12.16 10.24
N THR A 63 -21.76 -11.07 9.87
CA THR A 63 -20.95 -11.02 8.64
C THR A 63 -19.54 -10.47 8.86
N ARG A 64 -19.28 -9.80 9.97
CA ARG A 64 -18.01 -9.10 10.19
C ARG A 64 -16.83 -10.04 10.12
N MET A 65 -15.76 -9.56 9.49
CA MET A 65 -14.47 -10.21 9.56
C MET A 65 -13.91 -10.06 10.98
N ASN A 66 -13.33 -11.11 11.56
CA ASN A 66 -12.57 -10.97 12.80
C ASN A 66 -11.26 -10.17 12.53
N PRO A 67 -10.80 -9.32 13.45
CA PRO A 67 -9.62 -8.46 13.23
C PRO A 67 -8.31 -9.24 13.38
N ASN A 68 -8.10 -10.26 12.55
CA ASN A 68 -6.86 -11.04 12.44
C ASN A 68 -6.77 -11.74 11.07
N LEU A 69 -5.55 -12.15 10.71
CA LEU A 69 -5.25 -12.96 9.53
C LEU A 69 -4.57 -14.28 9.94
N GLN A 70 -5.13 -14.97 10.94
CA GLN A 70 -4.54 -16.22 11.45
C GLN A 70 -4.41 -17.29 10.36
N TYR A 71 -5.36 -17.33 9.43
CA TYR A 71 -5.47 -18.36 8.39
C TYR A 71 -5.06 -17.89 6.99
N ALA A 72 -4.41 -16.73 6.89
CA ALA A 72 -4.08 -16.14 5.60
C ALA A 72 -2.99 -16.93 4.87
N GLN A 73 -3.21 -17.15 3.57
CA GLN A 73 -2.35 -17.94 2.68
C GLN A 73 -1.97 -19.32 3.23
N ALA A 74 -2.91 -19.98 3.90
CA ALA A 74 -2.82 -21.39 4.25
C ALA A 74 -2.41 -22.23 3.03
N ILE A 75 -1.55 -23.22 3.25
CA ILE A 75 -1.21 -24.20 2.21
C ILE A 75 -1.71 -25.56 2.68
N PRO A 76 -2.69 -26.17 1.98
CA PRO A 76 -3.20 -27.49 2.31
C PRO A 76 -2.06 -28.50 2.52
N GLY A 77 -2.08 -29.16 3.67
CA GLY A 77 -1.09 -30.17 4.06
C GLY A 77 0.30 -29.64 4.44
N ILE A 78 0.49 -28.32 4.57
CA ILE A 78 1.76 -27.71 4.99
C ILE A 78 1.55 -26.76 6.19
N ASN A 79 0.62 -25.81 6.11
CA ASN A 79 0.33 -24.87 7.19
C ASN A 79 -1.11 -24.35 7.12
N GLU A 80 -1.63 -23.88 8.26
CA GLU A 80 -2.98 -23.30 8.38
C GLU A 80 -3.01 -21.79 8.10
N GLY A 81 -1.84 -21.17 7.99
CA GLY A 81 -1.64 -19.74 7.75
C GLY A 81 -0.17 -19.38 7.97
N ARG A 82 0.25 -18.19 7.54
CA ARG A 82 1.66 -17.75 7.62
C ARG A 82 1.81 -16.24 7.50
N GLY A 83 2.93 -15.69 7.97
CA GLY A 83 3.20 -14.24 7.97
C GLY A 83 2.94 -13.55 6.63
N ILE A 84 3.44 -14.11 5.52
CA ILE A 84 3.28 -13.52 4.17
C ILE A 84 1.83 -13.36 3.69
N GLY A 85 0.86 -13.99 4.38
CA GLY A 85 -0.56 -13.74 4.14
C GLY A 85 -1.02 -12.34 4.54
N LEU A 86 -0.27 -11.66 5.40
CA LEU A 86 -0.59 -10.32 5.92
C LEU A 86 -0.49 -9.24 4.84
N ILE A 87 0.21 -9.50 3.73
CA ILE A 87 0.18 -8.62 2.56
C ILE A 87 -1.20 -8.52 1.90
N ASP A 88 -2.09 -9.52 2.09
CA ASP A 88 -3.44 -9.46 1.50
C ASP A 88 -4.29 -8.34 2.13
N SER A 89 -4.06 -7.98 3.41
CA SER A 89 -4.76 -6.86 4.05
C SER A 89 -4.28 -5.46 3.64
N ARG A 90 -3.29 -5.35 2.74
CA ARG A 90 -2.86 -4.04 2.21
C ARG A 90 -4.02 -3.26 1.58
N ALA A 91 -5.01 -3.96 1.03
CA ALA A 91 -6.20 -3.37 0.43
C ALA A 91 -7.10 -2.66 1.46
N LEU A 92 -7.00 -3.00 2.75
CA LEU A 92 -7.74 -2.34 3.82
C LEU A 92 -7.17 -0.94 4.15
N VAL A 93 -6.01 -0.57 3.60
CA VAL A 93 -5.46 0.78 3.78
C VAL A 93 -6.26 1.80 2.97
N ASP A 94 -6.67 1.47 1.73
CA ASP A 94 -7.50 2.38 0.91
C ASP A 94 -8.91 2.56 1.48
N VAL A 95 -9.38 1.55 2.23
CA VAL A 95 -10.67 1.61 2.94
C VAL A 95 -10.67 2.68 4.04
N ILE A 96 -9.52 2.99 4.64
CA ILE A 96 -9.41 4.08 5.63
C ILE A 96 -9.78 5.42 4.99
N ASP A 97 -9.16 5.73 3.85
CA ASP A 97 -9.43 6.97 3.14
C ASP A 97 -10.89 7.00 2.68
N ALA A 98 -11.44 5.88 2.23
CA ALA A 98 -12.84 5.77 1.86
C ALA A 98 -13.80 6.06 3.04
N VAL A 99 -13.51 5.56 4.24
CA VAL A 99 -14.29 5.86 5.45
C VAL A 99 -14.29 7.37 5.72
N GLU A 100 -13.11 8.03 5.67
CA GLU A 100 -13.00 9.47 5.91
C GLU A 100 -13.70 10.31 4.82
N LEU A 101 -13.57 9.92 3.54
CA LEU A 101 -14.16 10.62 2.41
C LEU A 101 -15.68 10.67 2.46
N ILE A 102 -16.35 9.63 2.97
CA ILE A 102 -17.82 9.59 3.07
C ILE A 102 -18.37 10.24 4.35
N ARG A 103 -17.53 10.63 5.32
CA ARG A 103 -18.01 11.21 6.59
C ARG A 103 -18.90 12.43 6.41
N PRO A 104 -18.61 13.39 5.50
CA PRO A 104 -19.47 14.56 5.31
C PRO A 104 -20.90 14.21 4.86
N ALA A 105 -21.14 13.00 4.33
CA ALA A 105 -22.48 12.55 3.93
C ALA A 105 -23.39 12.26 5.14
N ASN A 106 -22.82 12.12 6.35
CA ASN A 106 -23.54 11.74 7.59
C ASN A 106 -24.32 10.41 7.49
N VAL A 107 -23.91 9.51 6.57
CA VAL A 107 -24.51 8.17 6.39
C VAL A 107 -24.00 7.15 7.40
N LEU A 108 -22.80 7.38 7.95
CA LEU A 108 -22.17 6.54 8.95
C LEU A 108 -22.49 7.08 10.35
N THR A 109 -23.16 6.29 11.17
CA THR A 109 -23.43 6.70 12.56
C THR A 109 -22.12 6.80 13.35
N GLU A 110 -22.08 7.62 14.39
CA GLU A 110 -20.89 7.72 15.26
C GLU A 110 -20.54 6.35 15.88
N ALA A 111 -21.56 5.55 16.22
CA ALA A 111 -21.36 4.20 16.74
C ALA A 111 -20.70 3.27 15.70
N ASP A 112 -21.17 3.28 14.45
CA ASP A 112 -20.57 2.49 13.36
C ASP A 112 -19.12 2.94 13.11
N TYR A 113 -18.86 4.25 13.08
CA TYR A 113 -17.53 4.82 12.88
C TYR A 113 -16.56 4.38 13.98
N GLN A 114 -16.94 4.51 15.25
CA GLN A 114 -16.11 4.05 16.36
C GLN A 114 -15.90 2.54 16.38
N ALA A 115 -16.89 1.75 15.94
CA ALA A 115 -16.74 0.30 15.80
C ALA A 115 -15.71 -0.06 14.70
N ILE A 116 -15.71 0.65 13.56
CA ILE A 116 -14.71 0.48 12.51
C ILE A 116 -13.31 0.84 13.03
N LYS A 117 -13.15 1.99 13.69
CA LYS A 117 -11.85 2.38 14.30
C LYS A 117 -11.36 1.34 15.31
N LEU A 118 -12.26 0.79 16.13
CA LEU A 118 -11.94 -0.26 17.09
C LEU A 118 -11.49 -1.55 16.39
N TRP A 119 -12.11 -1.90 15.26
CA TRP A 119 -11.66 -3.04 14.45
C TRP A 119 -10.21 -2.85 13.98
N TYR A 120 -9.86 -1.68 13.43
CA TYR A 120 -8.49 -1.38 13.00
C TYR A 120 -7.51 -1.35 14.18
N LYS A 121 -7.93 -0.83 15.35
CA LYS A 121 -7.13 -0.88 16.58
C LYS A 121 -6.79 -2.32 16.99
N ASN A 122 -7.79 -3.19 16.99
CA ASN A 122 -7.63 -4.60 17.35
C ASN A 122 -6.79 -5.34 16.30
N PHE A 123 -6.97 -5.04 15.01
CA PHE A 123 -6.19 -5.66 13.95
C PHE A 123 -4.72 -5.22 14.01
N TYR A 124 -4.46 -3.93 14.27
CA TYR A 124 -3.11 -3.42 14.54
C TYR A 124 -2.46 -4.12 15.74
N GLN A 125 -3.20 -4.31 16.83
CA GLN A 125 -2.70 -5.02 18.00
C GLN A 125 -2.33 -6.47 17.63
N TRP A 126 -3.23 -7.22 16.99
CA TRP A 126 -2.94 -8.58 16.54
C TRP A 126 -1.75 -8.63 15.59
N MET A 127 -1.68 -7.72 14.62
CA MET A 127 -0.58 -7.63 13.63
C MET A 127 0.77 -7.39 14.31
N THR A 128 0.81 -6.68 15.44
CA THR A 128 2.08 -6.33 16.11
C THR A 128 2.46 -7.27 17.26
N THR A 129 1.59 -8.20 17.65
CA THR A 129 1.85 -9.15 18.74
C THR A 129 1.70 -10.63 18.35
N SER A 130 1.17 -10.95 17.17
CA SER A 130 1.01 -12.33 16.71
C SER A 130 2.28 -12.90 16.08
N GLN A 131 2.37 -14.23 16.03
CA GLN A 131 3.47 -14.92 15.33
C GLN A 131 3.48 -14.60 13.83
N ASN A 132 2.32 -14.59 13.17
CA ASN A 132 2.21 -14.21 11.75
C ASN A 132 2.71 -12.77 11.53
N GLY A 133 2.33 -11.86 12.42
CA GLY A 133 2.80 -10.49 12.43
C GLY A 133 4.32 -10.37 12.57
N PHE A 134 4.90 -11.08 13.53
CA PHE A 134 6.34 -11.13 13.73
C PHE A 134 7.09 -11.67 12.50
N GLU A 135 6.58 -12.73 11.87
CA GLU A 135 7.17 -13.28 10.63
C GLU A 135 7.14 -12.25 9.51
N GLU A 136 5.99 -11.60 9.28
CA GLU A 136 5.85 -10.59 8.23
C GLU A 136 6.78 -9.37 8.46
N ASP A 137 6.82 -8.88 9.70
CA ASP A 137 7.66 -7.74 10.09
C ASP A 137 9.16 -8.01 9.85
N ASN A 138 9.61 -9.27 9.91
CA ASN A 138 11.03 -9.60 9.72
C ASN A 138 11.44 -9.90 8.27
N TRP A 139 10.52 -9.84 7.30
CA TRP A 139 10.92 -9.98 5.90
C TRP A 139 11.78 -8.81 5.42
N HIS A 140 12.80 -9.14 4.61
CA HIS A 140 13.83 -8.23 4.11
C HIS A 140 13.51 -7.62 2.73
N ASN A 141 12.27 -7.79 2.26
CA ASN A 141 11.80 -7.37 0.94
C ASN A 141 10.50 -6.56 1.09
N ASN A 142 9.74 -6.40 0.00
CA ASN A 142 8.51 -5.63 -0.04
C ASN A 142 7.50 -6.02 1.07
N HIS A 143 7.47 -7.28 1.52
CA HIS A 143 6.61 -7.71 2.64
C HIS A 143 6.85 -6.89 3.92
N GLY A 144 8.11 -6.69 4.32
CA GLY A 144 8.44 -5.90 5.50
C GLY A 144 8.06 -4.42 5.36
N THR A 145 8.16 -3.87 4.14
CA THR A 145 7.72 -2.49 3.88
C THR A 145 6.19 -2.37 3.86
N TYR A 146 5.48 -3.34 3.29
CA TYR A 146 4.01 -3.38 3.33
C TYR A 146 3.48 -3.60 4.75
N PHE A 147 4.20 -4.34 5.60
CA PHE A 147 3.90 -4.43 7.02
C PHE A 147 3.97 -3.04 7.68
N ASP A 148 5.08 -2.33 7.48
CA ASP A 148 5.26 -1.00 8.07
C ASP A 148 4.19 -0.01 7.59
N MET A 149 3.85 -0.05 6.29
CA MET A 149 2.83 0.78 5.67
C MET A 149 1.44 0.52 6.28
N GLN A 150 1.05 -0.75 6.42
CA GLN A 150 -0.20 -1.15 7.06
C GLN A 150 -0.23 -0.74 8.53
N ALA A 151 0.82 -1.09 9.30
CA ALA A 151 0.88 -0.81 10.73
C ALA A 151 0.83 0.69 11.03
N ALA A 152 1.53 1.53 10.26
CA ALA A 152 1.46 2.99 10.42
C ALA A 152 0.08 3.56 10.05
N SER A 153 -0.53 3.07 8.96
CA SER A 153 -1.88 3.49 8.53
C SER A 153 -2.93 3.15 9.59
N PHE A 154 -2.95 1.90 10.05
CA PHE A 154 -3.93 1.40 11.01
C PHE A 154 -3.77 2.07 12.37
N ALA A 155 -2.52 2.31 12.80
CA ALA A 155 -2.25 3.06 14.02
C ALA A 155 -2.74 4.52 13.93
N LEU A 156 -2.47 5.24 12.82
CA LEU A 156 -2.96 6.62 12.66
C LEU A 156 -4.49 6.68 12.65
N PHE A 157 -5.14 5.82 11.87
CA PHE A 157 -6.60 5.80 11.77
C PHE A 157 -7.28 5.45 13.11
N SER A 158 -6.66 4.63 13.94
CA SER A 158 -7.17 4.24 15.26
C SER A 158 -6.68 5.14 16.42
N ASP A 159 -6.26 6.37 16.13
CA ASP A 159 -5.78 7.38 17.09
C ASP A 159 -4.51 7.00 17.88
N GLN A 160 -3.70 6.08 17.36
CA GLN A 160 -2.45 5.61 17.96
C GLN A 160 -1.22 6.29 17.34
N LYS A 161 -1.22 7.64 17.29
CA LYS A 161 -0.17 8.43 16.60
C LYS A 161 1.27 8.09 17.05
N ALA A 162 1.50 7.91 18.36
CA ALA A 162 2.82 7.55 18.87
C ALA A 162 3.31 6.18 18.35
N ALA A 163 2.40 5.22 18.20
CA ALA A 163 2.70 3.90 17.67
C ALA A 163 3.05 3.97 16.18
N ALA A 164 2.32 4.79 15.41
CA ALA A 164 2.65 5.07 14.02
C ALA A 164 4.02 5.75 13.87
N GLN A 165 4.35 6.73 14.72
CA GLN A 165 5.65 7.40 14.71
C GLN A 165 6.80 6.42 14.98
N LYS A 166 6.63 5.49 15.92
CA LYS A 166 7.61 4.43 16.20
C LYS A 166 7.79 3.52 14.99
N ARG A 167 6.69 3.16 14.31
CA ARG A 167 6.75 2.33 13.11
C ARG A 167 7.45 3.04 11.95
N LEU A 168 7.18 4.32 11.74
CA LEU A 168 7.85 5.14 10.72
C LEU A 168 9.35 5.33 11.01
N GLU A 169 9.74 5.38 12.28
CA GLU A 169 11.16 5.39 12.68
C GLU A 169 11.85 4.05 12.38
N ILE A 170 11.15 2.92 12.54
CA ILE A 170 11.63 1.62 12.06
C ILE A 170 11.80 1.63 10.53
N THR A 171 10.86 2.23 9.80
CA THR A 171 10.99 2.40 8.35
C THR A 171 12.26 3.18 7.98
N GLN A 172 12.54 4.29 8.66
CA GLN A 172 13.75 5.07 8.47
C GLN A 172 15.01 4.24 8.78
N LEU A 173 15.14 3.77 10.02
CA LEU A 173 16.39 3.23 10.54
C LEU A 173 16.68 1.78 10.11
N ARG A 174 15.65 0.99 9.84
CA ARG A 174 15.80 -0.43 9.46
C ARG A 174 15.51 -0.65 7.98
N ARG A 175 14.39 -0.16 7.45
CA ARG A 175 13.96 -0.54 6.09
C ARG A 175 14.76 0.16 5.01
N ILE A 176 14.79 1.50 4.99
CA ILE A 176 15.47 2.26 3.93
C ILE A 176 16.92 1.78 3.71
N PRO A 177 17.78 1.69 4.73
CA PRO A 177 19.18 1.26 4.53
C PRO A 177 19.35 -0.21 4.16
N SER A 178 18.42 -1.10 4.53
CA SER A 178 18.51 -2.53 4.17
C SER A 178 17.88 -2.87 2.83
N HIS A 179 16.92 -2.07 2.37
CA HIS A 179 16.12 -2.36 1.18
C HIS A 179 16.65 -1.69 -0.09
N PHE A 180 17.31 -0.54 0.04
CA PHE A 180 17.96 0.15 -1.07
C PHE A 180 19.45 0.12 -0.83
N ASP A 181 20.27 -0.24 -1.82
CA ASP A 181 21.71 -0.02 -1.73
C ASP A 181 22.08 1.45 -2.01
N ILE A 182 23.37 1.77 -1.96
CA ILE A 182 23.88 3.12 -2.22
C ILE A 182 23.65 3.61 -3.66
N GLN A 183 23.23 2.75 -4.60
CA GLN A 183 22.76 3.11 -5.94
C GLN A 183 21.23 3.12 -6.07
N GLY A 184 20.49 2.82 -4.99
CA GLY A 184 19.03 2.73 -5.01
C GLY A 184 18.48 1.39 -5.50
N ARG A 185 19.33 0.38 -5.74
CA ARG A 185 18.89 -0.95 -6.16
C ARG A 185 18.19 -1.67 -5.03
N GLN A 186 17.10 -2.34 -5.35
CA GLN A 186 16.29 -3.14 -4.44
C GLN A 186 16.64 -4.63 -4.62
N ASN A 187 17.80 -5.07 -4.14
CA ASN A 187 18.38 -6.38 -4.52
C ASN A 187 17.41 -7.56 -4.30
N ALA A 188 16.68 -7.58 -3.18
CA ALA A 188 15.70 -8.62 -2.89
C ALA A 188 14.53 -8.67 -3.90
N GLU A 189 14.19 -7.56 -4.53
CA GLU A 189 13.18 -7.47 -5.59
C GLU A 189 13.76 -7.81 -6.96
N LEU A 190 15.02 -7.43 -7.20
CA LEU A 190 15.73 -7.68 -8.45
C LEU A 190 16.06 -9.16 -8.69
N GLU A 191 16.11 -9.96 -7.62
CA GLU A 191 16.29 -11.42 -7.67
C GLU A 191 14.99 -12.19 -8.02
N ARG A 192 13.85 -11.50 -8.12
CA ARG A 192 12.54 -12.13 -8.37
C ARG A 192 12.35 -12.48 -9.85
N THR A 193 11.33 -13.28 -10.14
CA THR A 193 10.98 -13.64 -11.53
C THR A 193 10.37 -12.48 -12.34
N ARG A 194 9.87 -11.44 -11.65
CA ARG A 194 9.28 -10.22 -12.23
C ARG A 194 9.87 -8.96 -11.55
N PRO A 195 11.19 -8.74 -11.67
CA PRO A 195 11.88 -7.74 -10.88
C PRO A 195 11.38 -6.31 -11.17
N TRP A 196 10.95 -6.00 -12.40
CA TRP A 196 10.36 -4.69 -12.72
C TRP A 196 9.07 -4.44 -11.93
N HIS A 197 8.20 -5.45 -11.88
CA HIS A 197 6.97 -5.38 -11.10
C HIS A 197 7.27 -5.21 -9.61
N TYR A 198 8.16 -6.03 -9.04
CA TYR A 198 8.45 -5.99 -7.62
C TYR A 198 9.16 -4.70 -7.19
N SER A 199 10.07 -4.15 -8.00
CA SER A 199 10.70 -2.85 -7.71
C SER A 199 9.70 -1.70 -7.67
N ASN A 200 8.68 -1.73 -8.53
CA ASN A 200 7.61 -0.71 -8.52
C ASN A 200 6.62 -0.94 -7.38
N PHE A 201 6.20 -2.18 -7.16
CA PHE A 201 5.30 -2.57 -6.07
C PHE A 201 5.90 -2.24 -4.69
N HIS A 202 7.20 -2.42 -4.51
CA HIS A 202 7.88 -2.03 -3.28
C HIS A 202 7.85 -0.51 -3.05
N LEU A 203 8.10 0.29 -4.09
CA LEU A 203 8.02 1.75 -4.03
C LEU A 203 6.59 2.26 -3.79
N GLU A 204 5.55 1.54 -4.23
CA GLU A 204 4.16 1.89 -3.92
C GLU A 204 3.88 1.90 -2.40
N ALA A 205 4.46 0.98 -1.64
CA ALA A 205 4.36 1.00 -0.19
C ALA A 205 5.07 2.24 0.40
N TYR A 206 6.21 2.63 -0.17
CA TYR A 206 6.91 3.85 0.21
C TYR A 206 6.16 5.13 -0.18
N ASN A 207 5.38 5.12 -1.28
CA ASN A 207 4.52 6.26 -1.63
C ASN A 207 3.60 6.61 -0.46
N LYS A 208 2.95 5.58 0.11
CA LYS A 208 2.06 5.72 1.26
C LYS A 208 2.83 6.06 2.54
N LEU A 209 3.93 5.36 2.84
CA LEU A 209 4.75 5.63 4.03
C LEU A 209 5.25 7.08 4.08
N GLY A 210 5.64 7.66 2.95
CA GLY A 210 6.01 9.06 2.89
C GLY A 210 4.87 10.02 3.22
N ARG A 211 3.66 9.76 2.69
CA ARG A 211 2.44 10.53 3.04
C ARG A 211 2.07 10.38 4.52
N LEU A 212 2.15 9.17 5.07
CA LEU A 212 1.92 8.90 6.49
C LEU A 212 2.96 9.61 7.38
N GLY A 213 4.21 9.67 6.91
CA GLY A 213 5.28 10.46 7.51
C GLY A 213 4.94 11.94 7.64
N GLU A 214 4.39 12.54 6.58
CA GLU A 214 3.92 13.94 6.61
C GLU A 214 2.83 14.17 7.68
N VAL A 215 1.87 13.25 7.81
CA VAL A 215 0.81 13.32 8.84
C VAL A 215 1.36 13.10 10.26
N ALA A 216 2.35 12.22 10.39
CA ALA A 216 2.95 11.83 11.66
C ALA A 216 4.13 12.71 12.10
N ASN A 217 4.52 13.71 11.31
CA ASN A 217 5.73 14.53 11.51
C ASN A 217 7.02 13.69 11.56
N LYS A 218 7.18 12.75 10.63
CA LYS A 218 8.39 11.94 10.40
C LYS A 218 8.77 12.02 8.93
N ASP A 219 9.90 12.63 8.62
CA ASP A 219 10.34 12.83 7.24
C ASP A 219 10.93 11.52 6.67
N ILE A 220 10.10 10.74 5.95
CA ILE A 220 10.53 9.54 5.24
C ILE A 220 11.18 9.90 3.90
N TRP A 221 10.70 10.96 3.24
CA TRP A 221 11.13 11.32 1.90
C TRP A 221 12.62 11.70 1.85
N ASN A 222 13.06 12.51 2.81
CA ASN A 222 14.43 13.03 2.83
C ASN A 222 15.35 12.27 3.81
N PHE A 223 14.88 11.16 4.38
CA PHE A 223 15.72 10.35 5.24
C PHE A 223 16.85 9.68 4.45
N SER A 224 18.04 9.69 5.03
CA SER A 224 19.21 8.95 4.54
C SER A 224 20.05 8.42 5.70
N LEU A 225 20.64 7.25 5.50
CA LEU A 225 21.65 6.66 6.41
C LEU A 225 22.73 6.02 5.55
N ASP A 226 24.01 6.34 5.79
CA ASP A 226 25.17 5.81 5.05
C ASP A 226 24.99 5.85 3.51
N GLU A 227 24.43 6.96 3.02
CA GLU A 227 24.07 7.20 1.61
C GLU A 227 22.90 6.38 1.04
N HIS A 228 22.30 5.49 1.81
CA HIS A 228 21.07 4.80 1.45
C HIS A 228 19.88 5.74 1.60
N SER A 229 19.01 5.83 0.59
CA SER A 229 17.83 6.73 0.65
C SER A 229 16.70 6.25 -0.26
N LEU A 230 15.47 6.61 0.11
CA LEU A 230 14.29 6.36 -0.72
C LEU A 230 14.38 7.09 -2.07
N LYS A 231 14.94 8.31 -2.08
CA LYS A 231 15.14 9.09 -3.32
C LYS A 231 15.92 8.30 -4.37
N LYS A 232 17.02 7.64 -3.96
CA LYS A 232 17.82 6.79 -4.88
C LYS A 232 17.02 5.61 -5.42
N GLY A 233 16.13 5.02 -4.61
CA GLY A 233 15.19 3.99 -5.07
C GLY A 233 14.31 4.43 -6.24
N TYR A 234 13.75 5.65 -6.17
CA TYR A 234 13.01 6.22 -7.29
C TYR A 234 13.91 6.56 -8.48
N GLN A 235 15.10 7.12 -8.25
CA GLN A 235 16.07 7.43 -9.33
C GLN A 235 16.46 6.17 -10.11
N TYR A 236 16.62 5.05 -9.43
CA TYR A 236 16.91 3.77 -10.06
C TYR A 236 15.81 3.35 -11.04
N VAL A 237 14.54 3.40 -10.64
CA VAL A 237 13.40 3.10 -11.53
C VAL A 237 13.27 4.13 -12.65
N ALA A 238 13.45 5.41 -12.35
CA ALA A 238 13.37 6.50 -13.33
C ALA A 238 14.39 6.34 -14.48
N GLY A 239 15.58 5.79 -14.18
CA GLY A 239 16.63 5.51 -15.16
C GLY A 239 16.27 4.50 -16.26
N PHE A 240 15.11 3.85 -16.17
CA PHE A 240 14.58 2.91 -17.17
C PHE A 240 13.27 3.38 -17.83
N ILE A 241 12.80 4.59 -17.51
CA ILE A 241 11.59 5.18 -18.12
C ILE A 241 12.00 6.15 -19.22
N ASN A 242 11.42 6.01 -20.43
CA ASN A 242 11.66 6.91 -21.57
C ASN A 242 13.16 7.20 -21.79
N THR A 243 13.92 6.15 -22.07
CA THR A 243 15.39 6.12 -22.12
C THR A 243 15.84 4.98 -23.01
N ASP A 244 17.05 5.09 -23.56
CA ASP A 244 17.69 4.02 -24.36
C ASP A 244 18.33 2.94 -23.47
N GLN A 245 18.38 3.15 -22.15
CA GLN A 245 18.92 2.19 -21.21
C GLN A 245 17.98 0.98 -21.05
N ALA A 246 18.45 -0.18 -21.49
CA ALA A 246 17.73 -1.44 -21.33
C ALA A 246 17.68 -1.89 -19.86
N TRP A 247 16.56 -2.49 -19.47
CA TRP A 247 16.42 -3.18 -18.19
C TRP A 247 17.33 -4.42 -18.16
N PRO A 248 18.30 -4.53 -17.24
CA PRO A 248 19.35 -5.53 -17.34
C PRO A 248 18.96 -6.89 -16.70
N TYR A 249 17.76 -7.01 -16.13
CA TYR A 249 17.29 -8.24 -15.49
C TYR A 249 16.28 -8.97 -16.38
N LYS A 250 16.32 -10.30 -16.32
CA LYS A 250 15.29 -11.12 -16.93
C LYS A 250 13.96 -10.90 -16.20
N ASP A 251 12.94 -10.48 -16.92
CA ASP A 251 11.59 -10.29 -16.40
C ASP A 251 10.61 -11.12 -17.22
N LEU A 252 9.74 -11.90 -16.57
CA LEU A 252 8.73 -12.73 -17.25
C LEU A 252 7.72 -11.89 -18.06
N ASP A 253 7.39 -10.69 -17.57
CA ASP A 253 6.36 -9.82 -18.14
C ASP A 253 6.96 -8.60 -18.87
N GLY A 254 8.28 -8.46 -18.85
CA GLY A 254 9.01 -7.32 -19.39
C GLY A 254 8.78 -6.01 -18.62
N VAL A 255 9.39 -4.93 -19.13
CA VAL A 255 9.17 -3.58 -18.59
C VAL A 255 7.79 -3.08 -19.01
N GLN A 256 6.89 -2.97 -18.04
CA GLN A 256 5.58 -2.34 -18.19
C GLN A 256 5.62 -0.97 -17.52
N ASP A 257 5.87 0.08 -18.30
CA ASP A 257 6.10 1.43 -17.78
C ASP A 257 4.88 2.02 -17.05
N LYS A 258 3.65 1.58 -17.37
CA LYS A 258 2.45 1.92 -16.57
C LYS A 258 2.62 1.62 -15.08
N LYS A 259 3.36 0.56 -14.70
CA LYS A 259 3.62 0.21 -13.28
C LYS A 259 4.44 1.27 -12.54
N ALA A 260 5.15 2.14 -13.26
CA ALA A 260 5.94 3.22 -12.68
C ALA A 260 5.17 4.56 -12.60
N LEU A 261 3.96 4.66 -13.17
CA LEU A 261 3.21 5.92 -13.25
C LEU A 261 3.05 6.60 -11.88
N VAL A 262 2.47 5.89 -10.91
CA VAL A 262 2.23 6.44 -9.57
C VAL A 262 3.53 6.74 -8.83
N ASN A 263 4.56 5.90 -9.00
CA ASN A 263 5.87 6.09 -8.39
C ASN A 263 6.55 7.36 -8.90
N MET A 264 6.54 7.59 -10.22
CA MET A 264 7.15 8.79 -10.80
C MET A 264 6.37 10.06 -10.44
N MET A 265 5.04 10.01 -10.43
CA MET A 265 4.21 11.13 -9.96
C MET A 265 4.47 11.46 -8.49
N THR A 266 4.58 10.43 -7.66
CA THR A 266 4.89 10.59 -6.23
C THR A 266 6.30 11.16 -6.03
N ALA A 267 7.30 10.66 -6.76
CA ALA A 267 8.66 11.17 -6.70
C ALA A 267 8.75 12.63 -7.18
N ALA A 268 8.05 12.98 -8.26
CA ALA A 268 7.96 14.36 -8.76
C ALA A 268 7.37 15.31 -7.70
N ARG A 269 6.34 14.88 -6.97
CA ARG A 269 5.77 15.64 -5.85
C ARG A 269 6.72 15.77 -4.67
N ALA A 270 7.36 14.68 -4.27
CA ALA A 270 8.23 14.62 -3.09
C ALA A 270 9.55 15.37 -3.31
N TYR A 271 10.07 15.37 -4.54
CA TYR A 271 11.35 15.98 -4.91
C TYR A 271 11.16 16.94 -6.11
N PRO A 272 10.46 18.07 -5.92
CA PRO A 272 10.04 18.94 -7.02
C PRO A 272 11.21 19.62 -7.77
N THR A 273 12.39 19.66 -7.17
CA THR A 273 13.60 20.22 -7.77
C THR A 273 14.40 19.20 -8.61
N ASP A 274 13.99 17.93 -8.63
CA ASP A 274 14.64 16.90 -9.44
C ASP A 274 14.02 16.87 -10.86
N PRO A 275 14.72 17.35 -11.89
CA PRO A 275 14.16 17.48 -13.23
C PRO A 275 13.85 16.14 -13.87
N ASP A 276 14.57 15.07 -13.51
CA ASP A 276 14.35 13.74 -14.08
C ASP A 276 12.96 13.22 -13.65
N PHE A 277 12.63 13.30 -12.36
CA PHE A 277 11.31 12.89 -11.88
C PHE A 277 10.17 13.68 -12.51
N GLN A 278 10.33 15.00 -12.67
CA GLN A 278 9.33 15.84 -13.35
C GLN A 278 9.13 15.37 -14.79
N GLN A 279 10.22 15.15 -15.53
CA GLN A 279 10.16 14.70 -16.93
C GLN A 279 9.54 13.31 -17.06
N LYS A 280 9.94 12.34 -16.22
CA LYS A 280 9.41 10.97 -16.26
C LYS A 280 7.92 10.93 -15.87
N ALA A 281 7.52 11.68 -14.85
CA ALA A 281 6.11 11.78 -14.46
C ALA A 281 5.27 12.37 -15.60
N GLN A 282 5.69 13.51 -16.18
CA GLN A 282 4.98 14.14 -17.30
C GLN A 282 4.87 13.22 -18.52
N TYR A 283 5.95 12.51 -18.87
CA TYR A 283 5.93 11.52 -19.94
C TYR A 283 4.88 10.42 -19.69
N LEU A 284 4.87 9.82 -18.50
CA LEU A 284 3.94 8.73 -18.17
C LEU A 284 2.49 9.25 -18.10
N MET A 285 2.27 10.44 -17.55
CA MET A 285 0.94 11.08 -17.53
C MET A 285 0.42 11.34 -18.96
N ALA A 286 1.27 11.82 -19.87
CA ALA A 286 0.92 12.03 -21.27
C ALA A 286 0.65 10.71 -22.02
N LYS A 287 1.38 9.64 -21.65
CA LYS A 287 1.19 8.30 -22.23
C LYS A 287 -0.08 7.61 -21.72
N TYR A 288 -0.52 7.90 -20.50
CA TYR A 288 -1.71 7.33 -19.86
C TYR A 288 -2.70 8.40 -19.40
N PRO A 289 -3.24 9.24 -20.32
CA PRO A 289 -4.02 10.42 -19.95
C PRO A 289 -5.34 10.08 -19.24
N ASP A 290 -5.89 8.89 -19.45
CA ASP A 290 -7.15 8.43 -18.86
C ASP A 290 -6.96 7.67 -17.53
N ALA A 291 -5.73 7.62 -17.01
CA ALA A 291 -5.44 6.97 -15.73
C ALA A 291 -6.05 7.78 -14.58
N VAL A 292 -6.98 7.17 -13.82
CA VAL A 292 -7.62 7.80 -12.65
C VAL A 292 -6.59 8.23 -11.60
N GLU A 293 -5.45 7.55 -11.55
CA GLU A 293 -4.31 7.84 -10.70
C GLU A 293 -3.79 9.28 -10.90
N ILE A 294 -3.97 9.87 -12.09
CA ILE A 294 -3.59 11.26 -12.35
C ILE A 294 -4.37 12.24 -11.47
N LEU A 295 -5.64 11.94 -11.19
CA LEU A 295 -6.49 12.74 -10.30
C LEU A 295 -6.12 12.53 -8.84
N LEU A 296 -5.69 11.32 -8.49
CA LEU A 296 -5.49 10.88 -7.11
C LEU A 296 -4.09 11.22 -6.57
N TYR A 297 -3.08 11.34 -7.46
CA TYR A 297 -1.68 11.57 -7.09
C TYR A 297 -1.13 12.84 -7.75
N PRO A 298 -1.62 14.04 -7.39
CA PRO A 298 -1.14 15.27 -8.03
C PRO A 298 0.37 15.49 -7.81
N ILE A 299 1.07 15.85 -8.88
CA ILE A 299 2.52 16.09 -8.87
C ILE A 299 2.93 17.41 -8.19
N THR A 300 1.96 18.30 -7.96
CA THR A 300 2.14 19.53 -7.19
C THR A 300 1.77 19.28 -5.74
N GLN A 301 2.58 19.77 -4.79
CA GLN A 301 2.12 19.84 -3.41
C GLN A 301 0.89 20.75 -3.36
N PRO A 302 -0.22 20.34 -2.72
CA PRO A 302 -1.33 21.26 -2.52
C PRO A 302 -0.78 22.50 -1.80
N LEU A 303 -1.21 23.68 -2.25
CA LEU A 303 -0.97 24.91 -1.50
C LEU A 303 -1.53 24.68 -0.10
N ILE A 304 -0.66 24.36 0.87
CA ILE A 304 -1.07 24.31 2.26
C ILE A 304 -1.47 25.75 2.56
N ALA A 305 -2.77 26.00 2.65
CA ALA A 305 -3.29 27.21 3.26
C ALA A 305 -2.65 27.25 4.64
N LYS A 306 -1.64 28.11 4.82
CA LYS A 306 -1.05 28.39 6.12
C LYS A 306 -2.22 28.77 7.03
N LYS A 307 -2.59 27.86 7.93
CA LYS A 307 -3.40 28.21 9.10
C LYS A 307 -2.50 28.90 10.11
#